data_AF-A0A484ZPE8-F1
#
_entry.id   AF-A0A484ZPE8-F1
#
_cell.length_a   1.000
_cell.length_b   1.000
_cell.length_c   1.000
_cell.angle_alpha   90.00
_cell.angle_beta   90.00
_cell.angle_gamma   90.00
#
_symmetry.space_group_name_H-M   'P 1'
#
loop_
_entity.id
_entity.type
_entity.pdbx_description
1 polymer ?
#
loop_
_entity_poly.entity_id
_entity_poly.type
_entity_poly.pdbx_seq_one_letter_code
_entity_poly.pdbx_strand_id
1 'polypeptide(L)'
;MMLLDPESDPLGAGYHIIQSKIAIGSGGLWGKGWLHGTQSQLEFLPERHTDFIFAVLAEELGLIGVLALLALYLCVIIRGFVLAANAQPASVEC
;
A
#
# COMPACT_ATOMS: atom_id res chain seq x y z
N MET A 1 6.44 -18.74 -16.78
CA MET A 1 7.90 -18.65 -16.56
C MET A 1 8.31 -17.20 -16.22
N MET A 2 7.52 -16.52 -15.36
CA MET A 2 7.62 -15.09 -15.04
C MET A 2 7.56 -14.84 -13.51
N LEU A 3 7.51 -15.93 -12.72
CA LEU A 3 7.39 -15.90 -11.26
C LEU A 3 8.74 -16.06 -10.55
N LEU A 4 9.77 -16.53 -11.25
CA LEU A 4 11.03 -16.99 -10.64
C LEU A 4 12.22 -16.06 -10.88
N ASP A 5 12.15 -15.14 -11.83
CA ASP A 5 13.28 -14.25 -12.15
C ASP A 5 12.79 -12.85 -12.56
N PRO A 6 12.72 -11.89 -11.62
CA PRO A 6 12.31 -10.53 -11.91
C PRO A 6 13.42 -9.71 -12.62
N GLU A 7 14.62 -10.26 -12.85
CA GLU A 7 15.74 -9.53 -13.44
C GLU A 7 15.86 -9.74 -14.96
N SER A 8 15.13 -10.69 -15.55
CA SER A 8 15.25 -11.01 -16.98
C SER A 8 14.56 -10.03 -17.93
N ASP A 9 13.76 -9.07 -17.43
CA ASP A 9 13.13 -8.03 -18.26
C ASP A 9 12.99 -6.68 -17.51
N PRO A 10 14.06 -5.86 -17.48
CA PRO A 10 14.10 -4.58 -16.78
C PRO A 10 13.25 -3.46 -17.43
N LEU A 11 12.59 -3.70 -18.57
CA LEU A 11 11.77 -2.73 -19.29
C LEU A 11 10.24 -2.99 -19.18
N GLY A 12 9.84 -4.11 -18.57
CA GLY A 12 8.44 -4.51 -18.41
C GLY A 12 7.95 -4.52 -16.95
N ALA A 13 7.35 -5.64 -16.53
CA ALA A 13 6.67 -5.77 -15.24
C ALA A 13 7.56 -5.60 -13.99
N GLY A 14 8.88 -5.85 -14.11
CA GLY A 14 9.84 -5.69 -13.00
C GLY A 14 10.18 -4.23 -12.68
N TYR A 15 10.12 -3.34 -13.67
CA TYR A 15 10.44 -1.92 -13.52
C TYR A 15 9.52 -1.24 -12.50
N HIS A 16 8.22 -1.55 -12.54
CA HIS A 16 7.23 -1.01 -11.61
C HIS A 16 7.46 -1.45 -10.16
N ILE A 17 7.88 -2.70 -9.94
CA ILE A 17 8.18 -3.21 -8.59
C ILE A 17 9.42 -2.54 -8.02
N ILE A 18 10.46 -2.38 -8.83
CA ILE A 18 11.71 -1.73 -8.43
C ILE A 18 11.46 -0.25 -8.12
N GLN A 19 10.73 0.46 -8.98
CA GLN A 19 10.38 1.88 -8.75
C GLN A 19 9.51 2.07 -7.51
N SER A 20 8.57 1.16 -7.26
CA SER A 20 7.73 1.21 -6.04
C SER A 20 8.54 1.05 -4.77
N LYS A 21 9.52 0.13 -4.76
CA LYS A 21 10.45 -0.02 -3.63
C LYS A 21 11.28 1.25 -3.40
N ILE A 22 11.74 1.90 -4.48
CA ILE A 22 12.53 3.13 -4.40
C ILE A 22 11.67 4.30 -3.90
N ALA A 23 10.42 4.44 -4.37
CA ALA A 23 9.50 5.48 -3.93
C ALA A 23 9.19 5.38 -2.42
N ILE A 24 8.90 4.17 -1.93
CA ILE A 24 8.70 3.89 -0.49
C ILE A 24 9.97 4.27 0.29
N GLY A 25 11.15 3.86 -0.19
CA GLY A 25 12.42 4.17 0.47
C GLY A 25 12.75 5.68 0.46
N SER A 26 12.29 6.40 -0.55
CA SER A 26 12.60 7.82 -0.72
C SER A 26 11.77 8.75 0.17
N GLY A 27 10.64 8.29 0.72
CA GLY A 27 9.80 9.09 1.63
C GLY A 27 10.42 9.32 3.01
N GLY A 28 11.39 8.52 3.44
CA GLY A 28 12.02 8.66 4.76
C GLY A 28 11.02 8.60 5.93
N LEU A 29 11.34 9.21 7.07
CA LEU A 29 10.48 9.17 8.26
C LEU A 29 9.25 10.09 8.15
N TRP A 30 9.43 11.27 7.56
CA TRP A 30 8.44 12.37 7.56
C TRP A 30 7.74 12.59 6.21
N GLY A 31 8.18 11.91 5.15
CA GLY A 31 7.66 12.09 3.81
C GLY A 31 8.31 13.28 3.08
N LYS A 32 8.01 13.39 1.79
CA LYS A 32 8.40 14.54 0.96
C LYS A 32 7.40 15.69 0.99
N GLY A 33 6.19 15.46 1.52
CA GLY A 33 5.09 16.42 1.53
C GLY A 33 4.00 16.08 0.51
N TRP A 34 2.78 16.55 0.80
CA TRP A 34 1.58 16.27 0.00
C TRP A 34 1.75 16.73 -1.45
N LEU A 35 1.50 15.84 -2.41
CA LEU A 35 1.69 16.07 -3.86
C LEU A 35 3.12 16.39 -4.32
N HIS A 36 4.12 16.26 -3.45
CA HIS A 36 5.54 16.46 -3.80
C HIS A 36 6.26 15.14 -4.12
N GLY A 37 5.50 14.06 -4.37
CA GLY A 37 6.02 12.76 -4.77
C GLY A 37 6.72 12.81 -6.12
N THR A 38 8.04 12.88 -6.11
CA THR A 38 8.87 12.98 -7.31
C THR A 38 8.82 11.71 -8.18
N GLN A 39 8.68 10.54 -7.55
CA GLN A 39 8.59 9.25 -8.25
C GLN A 39 7.13 8.91 -8.60
N SER A 40 6.17 9.45 -7.85
CA SER A 40 4.73 9.35 -8.09
C SER A 40 4.22 10.20 -9.27
N GLN A 41 4.79 11.39 -9.51
CA GLN A 41 4.31 12.33 -10.54
C GLN A 41 4.80 12.02 -11.96
N LEU A 42 5.97 11.41 -12.10
CA LEU A 42 6.55 11.09 -13.41
C LEU A 42 5.87 9.82 -13.94
N GLU A 43 4.93 9.99 -14.87
CA GLU A 43 4.13 9.04 -15.70
C GLU A 43 4.69 7.63 -16.01
N PHE A 44 5.22 6.89 -15.04
CA PHE A 44 5.82 5.57 -15.23
C PHE A 44 4.87 4.41 -14.91
N LEU A 45 3.62 4.69 -14.56
CA LEU A 45 2.62 3.69 -14.17
C LEU A 45 1.24 4.08 -14.73
N PRO A 46 0.73 3.37 -15.76
CA PRO A 46 -0.56 3.70 -16.39
C PRO A 46 -1.77 3.50 -15.46
N GLU A 47 -1.63 2.72 -14.37
CA GLU A 47 -2.68 2.47 -13.37
C GLU A 47 -2.16 2.78 -11.95
N ARG A 48 -1.97 4.07 -11.62
CA ARG A 48 -1.48 4.49 -10.29
C ARG A 48 -2.47 4.20 -9.14
N HIS A 49 -3.74 3.99 -9.46
CA HIS A 49 -4.82 4.06 -8.47
C HIS A 49 -5.10 2.77 -7.70
N THR A 50 -4.70 1.59 -8.21
CA THR A 50 -5.07 0.30 -7.60
C THR A 50 -3.93 -0.34 -6.81
N ASP A 51 -2.75 -0.52 -7.42
CA ASP A 51 -1.66 -1.30 -6.81
C ASP A 51 -0.52 -0.45 -6.22
N PHE A 52 -0.39 0.81 -6.64
CA PHE A 52 0.75 1.66 -6.27
C PHE A 52 0.41 2.86 -5.38
N ILE A 53 -0.86 3.03 -5.00
CA ILE A 53 -1.28 4.11 -4.10
C ILE A 53 -0.56 4.05 -2.75
N PHE A 54 -0.21 2.85 -2.28
CA PHE A 54 0.58 2.67 -1.06
C PHE A 54 1.99 3.24 -1.20
N ALA A 55 2.65 3.04 -2.35
CA ALA A 55 3.99 3.57 -2.60
C ALA A 55 3.98 5.11 -2.66
N VAL A 56 2.93 5.69 -3.24
CA VAL A 56 2.72 7.15 -3.27
C VAL A 56 2.53 7.72 -1.86
N LEU A 57 1.63 7.11 -1.07
CA LEU A 57 1.40 7.53 0.32
C LEU A 57 2.66 7.39 1.16
N ALA A 58 3.47 6.35 0.94
CA ALA A 58 4.75 6.16 1.61
C ALA A 58 5.79 7.22 1.21
N GLU A 59 5.84 7.62 -0.05
CA GLU A 59 6.73 8.70 -0.51
C GLU A 59 6.31 10.06 0.09
N GLU A 60 5.01 10.36 0.10
CA GLU A 60 4.49 11.68 0.49
C GLU A 60 4.37 11.88 1.99
N LEU A 61 3.88 10.87 2.72
CA LEU A 61 3.64 10.93 4.17
C LEU A 61 4.77 10.29 4.99
N GLY A 62 5.67 9.56 4.35
CA GLY A 62 6.78 8.86 5.00
C GLY A 62 6.33 7.70 5.90
N LEU A 63 7.28 7.16 6.65
CA LEU A 63 7.07 6.03 7.54
C LEU A 63 5.97 6.29 8.59
N ILE A 64 5.93 7.50 9.16
CA ILE A 64 4.94 7.84 10.19
C ILE A 64 3.51 7.78 9.63
N GLY A 65 3.29 8.34 8.44
CA GLY A 65 1.98 8.27 7.78
C GLY A 65 1.57 6.84 7.42
N VAL A 66 2.52 6.04 6.93
CA VAL A 66 2.28 4.62 6.64
C VAL A 66 1.92 3.83 7.91
N LEU A 67 2.63 4.05 9.01
CA LEU A 67 2.32 3.42 10.29
C LEU A 67 0.94 3.83 10.82
N ALA A 68 0.57 5.11 10.69
CA ALA A 68 -0.75 5.60 11.07
C ALA A 68 -1.86 4.94 10.21
N LEU A 69 -1.63 4.82 8.90
CA LEU A 69 -2.55 4.14 7.98
C LEU A 69 -2.74 2.67 8.36
N LEU A 70 -1.64 1.94 8.59
CA LEU A 70 -1.69 0.54 9.03
C LEU A 70 -2.41 0.37 10.36
N ALA A 71 -2.16 1.26 11.33
CA ALA A 71 -2.85 1.24 12.61
C ALA A 71 -4.36 1.48 12.47
N LEU A 72 -4.78 2.37 11.55
CA LEU A 72 -6.18 2.62 11.25
C LEU A 72 -6.86 1.36 10.67
N TYR A 73 -6.26 0.73 9.67
CA TYR A 73 -6.78 -0.51 9.09
C TYR A 73 -6.87 -1.63 10.14
N LEU A 74 -5.84 -1.77 10.97
CA LEU A 74 -5.84 -2.75 12.06
C LEU A 74 -6.97 -2.47 13.06
N CYS A 75 -7.21 -1.21 13.41
CA CYS A 75 -8.32 -0.81 14.29
C CYS A 75 -9.68 -1.22 13.69
N VAL A 76 -9.90 -0.96 12.40
CA VAL A 76 -11.13 -1.36 11.70
C VAL A 76 -11.32 -2.87 11.71
N ILE A 77 -10.25 -3.63 11.43
CA ILE A 77 -10.29 -5.09 11.43
C ILE A 77 -10.60 -5.63 12.82
N ILE A 78 -9.92 -5.14 13.86
CA ILE A 78 -10.15 -5.54 15.25
C ILE A 78 -11.60 -5.23 15.65
N ARG A 79 -12.12 -4.04 15.32
CA ARG A 79 -13.52 -3.69 15.58
C ARG A 79 -14.49 -4.64 14.89
N GLY A 80 -14.22 -5.01 13.63
CA GLY A 80 -15.00 -6.01 12.90
C GLY A 80 -14.98 -7.39 13.56
N PHE A 81 -13.81 -7.86 13.98
CA PHE A 81 -13.68 -9.13 14.71
C PHE A 81 -14.39 -9.11 16.06
N VAL A 82 -14.27 -8.01 16.82
CA VAL A 82 -14.98 -7.85 18.09
C VAL A 82 -16.49 -7.90 17.86
N LEU A 83 -17.01 -7.23 16.83
CA LEU A 83 -18.43 -7.27 16.51
C LEU A 83 -18.87 -8.68 16.10
N ALA A 84 -18.09 -9.37 15.27
CA ALA A 84 -18.37 -10.75 14.88
C ALA A 84 -18.33 -11.73 16.06
N ALA A 85 -17.40 -11.56 17.00
CA ALA A 85 -17.28 -12.39 18.19
C ALA A 85 -18.40 -12.14 19.22
N ASN A 86 -18.93 -10.91 19.27
CA ASN A 86 -20.07 -10.55 20.13
C ASN A 86 -21.42 -10.72 19.42
N ALA A 87 -21.43 -11.05 18.13
CA ALA A 87 -22.65 -11.37 17.43
C ALA A 87 -23.21 -12.67 18.01
N GLN A 88 -24.38 -12.57 18.65
CA GLN A 88 -25.11 -13.76 19.08
C GLN A 88 -25.36 -14.62 17.83
N PRO A 89 -25.11 -15.94 17.89
CA PRO A 89 -25.47 -16.81 16.78
C PRO A 89 -26.96 -16.57 16.53
N ALA A 90 -27.31 -16.13 15.33
CA ALA A 90 -28.71 -15.99 14.95
C ALA A 90 -29.35 -17.34 15.25
N SER A 91 -30.24 -17.36 16.24
CA SER A 91 -31.09 -18.50 16.50
C SER A 91 -31.92 -18.67 15.23
N VAL A 92 -31.46 -19.57 14.37
CA VAL A 92 -32.26 -20.14 13.30
C VAL A 92 -33.36 -20.89 14.04
N GLU A 93 -34.43 -20.19 14.37
CA GLU A 93 -35.69 -20.78 14.74
C GLU A 93 -36.22 -21.43 13.46
N CYS A 94 -35.96 -22.73 13.32
CA CYS A 94 -36.66 -23.63 12.42
C CYS A 94 -38.08 -23.89 12.91
#